data_AF-A0A3A0DCF7-F1
#
_entry.id   AF-A0A3A0DCF7-F1
#
_cell.length_a   1.000
_cell.length_b   1.000
_cell.length_c   1.000
_cell.angle_alpha   90.00
_cell.angle_beta   90.00
_cell.angle_gamma   90.00
#
_symmetry.space_group_name_H-M   'P 1'
#
loop_
_entity.id
_entity.type
_entity.pdbx_description
1 polymer ?
#
loop_
_entity_poly.entity_id
_entity_poly.type
_entity_poly.pdbx_seq_one_letter_code
_entity_poly.pdbx_strand_id
1 'polypeptide(L)' 'MIEKIIEYSVRNPLLVIFLALGVAGVGVYSVVNTPVDAIPDLSENQVIV' A
#
# COMPACT_ATOMS: atom_id res chain seq x y z
N MET A 1 20.47 0.59 15.66
CA MET A 1 19.33 -0.23 15.19
C MET A 1 19.05 0.01 13.71
N ILE A 2 18.77 1.26 13.29
CA ILE A 2 18.57 1.60 11.86
C ILE A 2 19.78 1.21 11.01
N GLU A 3 21.01 1.47 11.49
CA GLU A 3 22.24 1.07 10.80
C GLU A 3 22.30 -0.42 10.46
N LYS A 4 21.87 -1.29 11.39
CA LYS A 4 21.80 -2.74 11.15
C LYS A 4 20.79 -3.12 10.06
N ILE A 5 19.67 -2.38 9.97
CA ILE A 5 18.65 -2.59 8.94
C ILE A 5 19.19 -2.15 7.57
N ILE A 6 19.89 -1.02 7.52
CA ILE A 6 20.53 -0.52 6.29
C ILE A 6 21.60 -1.50 5.83
N GLU A 7 22.48 -1.94 6.73
CA GLU A 7 23.54 -2.91 6.42
C GLU A 7 22.95 -4.23 5.90
N TYR A 8 21.89 -4.75 6.53
CA TYR A 8 21.19 -5.93 6.07
C TYR A 8 20.54 -5.74 4.69
N SER A 9 19.92 -4.57 4.46
CA SER A 9 19.29 -4.23 3.19
C SER A 9 20.30 -4.17 2.04
N VAL A 10 21.47 -3.56 2.29
CA VAL A 10 22.56 -3.46 1.31
C VAL A 10 23.19 -4.82 1.01
N ARG A 11 23.30 -5.71 2.01
CA ARG A 11 23.82 -7.07 1.82
C ARG A 11 22.87 -8.00 1.05
N ASN A 12 21.57 -7.69 1.04
CA ASN A 12 20.54 -8.53 0.42
C ASN A 12 19.73 -7.76 -0.65
N PRO A 13 20.37 -7.22 -1.70
CA PRO A 13 19.72 -6.33 -2.66
C PRO A 13 18.61 -7.03 -3.45
N LEU A 14 18.76 -8.32 -3.76
CA LEU A 14 17.73 -9.10 -4.44
C LEU A 14 16.43 -9.16 -3.63
N LEU A 15 16.53 -9.43 -2.32
CA LEU A 15 15.38 -9.48 -1.43
C LEU A 15 14.68 -8.11 -1.37
N VAL A 16 15.44 -7.02 -1.25
CA VAL A 16 14.90 -5.66 -1.24
C VAL A 16 14.16 -5.35 -2.53
N ILE A 17 14.73 -5.71 -3.69
CA ILE A 17 14.10 -5.51 -5.00
C ILE A 17 12.80 -6.32 -5.12
N PHE A 18 12.80 -7.60 -4.73
CA PHE A 18 11.58 -8.42 -4.76
C PHE A 18 10.48 -7.86 -3.86
N LEU A 19 10.81 -7.41 -2.65
CA LEU A 19 9.85 -6.76 -1.77
C LEU A 19 9.34 -5.45 -2.37
N ALA A 20 10.21 -4.61 -2.92
CA ALA A 20 9.83 -3.36 -3.56
C ALA A 20 8.89 -3.60 -4.75
N LEU A 21 9.20 -4.59 -5.61
CA LEU A 21 8.34 -4.98 -6.73
C LEU A 21 7.01 -5.57 -6.25
N GLY A 22 7.00 -6.36 -5.17
CA GLY A 22 5.79 -6.89 -4.56
C GLY A 22 4.88 -5.76 -4.05
N VAL A 23 5.44 -4.81 -3.30
CA VAL A 23 4.70 -3.63 -2.82
C VAL A 23 4.19 -2.78 -3.97
N ALA A 24 5.00 -2.55 -5.00
CA ALA A 24 4.59 -1.82 -6.19
C ALA A 24 3.45 -2.53 -6.93
N GLY A 25 3.54 -3.85 -7.12
CA GLY A 25 2.51 -4.66 -7.76
C GLY A 25 1.19 -4.65 -6.99
N VAL A 26 1.24 -4.81 -5.66
CA VAL A 26 0.07 -4.66 -4.80
C VAL A 26 -0.50 -3.24 -4.89
N GLY A 27 0.34 -2.21 -4.88
CA GLY A 27 -0.09 -0.82 -5.02
C GLY A 27 -0.81 -0.56 -6.34
N VAL A 28 -0.27 -1.05 -7.46
CA VAL A 28 -0.91 -0.96 -8.78
C VAL A 28 -2.25 -1.69 -8.77
N TYR A 29 -2.30 -2.91 -8.24
CA TYR A 29 -3.56 -3.65 -8.10
C TYR A 29 -4.59 -2.86 -7.27
N SER A 30 -4.18 -2.28 -6.14
CA SER A 30 -5.05 -1.47 -5.31
C SER A 30 -5.57 -0.24 -6.06
N VAL A 31 -4.72 0.51 -6.75
CA VAL A 31 -5.15 1.70 -7.50
C VAL A 31 -6.17 1.35 -8.58
N VAL A 32 -5.97 0.22 -9.29
CA VAL A 32 -6.87 -0.19 -10.39
C VAL A 32 -8.19 -0.76 -9.86
N ASN A 33 -8.17 -1.47 -8.72
CA ASN A 33 -9.34 -2.21 -8.22
C ASN A 33 -10.07 -1.51 -7.06
N THR A 34 -9.56 -0.38 -6.55
CA THR A 34 -10.28 0.40 -5.54
C THR A 34 -11.47 1.09 -6.19
N PRO A 35 -12.71 0.86 -5.72
CA PRO A 35 -13.87 1.60 -6.20
C PRO A 35 -13.69 3.09 -5.94
N VAL A 36 -13.80 3.90 -6.99
CA VAL A 36 -13.76 5.37 -6.87
C VAL A 36 -15.16 5.89 -7.15
N ASP A 37 -15.67 6.70 -6.21
CA ASP A 37 -16.91 7.44 -6.39
C ASP A 37 -16.59 8.90 -6.76
N ALA A 38 -17.45 9.51 -7.57
CA ALA A 38 -17.32 10.91 -7.96
C ALA A 38 -17.72 11.86 -6.83
N ILE A 39 -18.53 11.38 -5.88
CA ILE A 39 -19.03 12.17 -4.74
C ILE A 39 -18.49 11.53 -3.46
N PRO A 40 -17.85 12.31 -2.57
CA PRO A 40 -17.45 11.78 -1.26
C PRO A 40 -18.69 11.39 -0.45
N ASP A 41 -18.57 10.35 0.37
CA ASP A 41 -19.66 9.98 1.28
C ASP A 41 -19.89 11.09 2.31
N LEU A 42 -20.96 11.84 2.10
CA LEU A 42 -21.42 12.95 2.95
C LEU A 42 -22.79 12.63 3.56
N SER A 43 -23.26 11.40 3.43
CA SER A 43 -24.57 11.01 3.96
C SER A 43 -24.49 10.88 5.48
N GLU A 44 -25.39 11.55 6.19
CA GLU A 44 -25.58 11.30 7.62
C GLU A 44 -26.04 9.86 7.82
N ASN A 45 -25.55 9.20 8.89
CA ASN A 45 -25.90 7.80 9.19
C ASN A 45 -27.31 7.70 9.79
N GLN A 46 -28.33 8.01 8.98
CA GLN A 46 -29.72 8.06 9.41
C GLN A 46 -30.35 6.67 9.46
N VAL A 47 -30.84 6.28 10.64
CA VAL A 47 -31.66 5.07 10.83
C VAL A 47 -33.13 5.44 10.67
N ILE A 48 -33.79 4.89 9.66
CA ILE A 48 -35.24 5.05 9.44
C ILE A 48 -35.96 3.98 10.26
N VAL A 49 -36.96 4.38 11.06
CA VAL A 49 -37.82 3.51 11.89
C VAL A 49 -39.17 3.31 11.22
#